data_AF-A0A0V1CL85-F1
#
_entry.id   AF-A0A0V1CL85-F1
#
_cell.length_a   1.000
_cell.length_b   1.000
_cell.length_c   1.000
_cell.angle_alpha   90.00
_cell.angle_beta   90.00
_cell.angle_gamma   90.00
#
_symmetry.space_group_name_H-M   'P 1'
#
loop_
_entity.id
_entity.type
_entity.pdbx_description
1 polymer ?
#
loop_
_entity_poly.entity_id
_entity_poly.type
_entity_poly.pdbx_seq_one_letter_code
_entity_poly.pdbx_strand_id
1 'polypeptide(L)'
;LLFWMFISHSSSASDVMVDLDEAHKNRDDEAESSSRRRANVSTSSSNVSLSNGRMLRASTSNEENDSDSGTLKSRRRTHSGSKVEDHILRWNGKVFYTAGRPPWYDNSGYQLREPFIIGICGGSASGKTTVANRIIEALDIQWVTLLSMDSFYKVLTPEQHQAALNNKHDFDHPDAFDFDLLYRTLIRLKEGKRVEVPVYNFSTHSREKMNKTMYGASVLIFEGILAFHRKDILDMMNLKVFVDTDADIRLARRLSRDILERGRDVEGVLEQYNNFVKPAFDSFIAPCMRYADVIIPRGGENHVGIDLIVFHVKTCLHDLTVKNRAQLAMGALNGRNGNGLQAKPPPSLHVLKQTPQIRGLHSLIRNKNAPRSEFIFYSNRLMRLLIEHALSLLPFSDCNVECPSGLIYAGKRRKARLICGVSILRAGETMETALREVLKDCIISKILIQTNPDSMEPELYYLTLPKEISSYHILLMDATVATGAAAMMAIRILLDHDVPEENITLLALLMAETGVQSVAYAFPKVRLVTTAVDKQLSPNYHIIPGIGNFGDRYFGTELQPCSDKLEYDCASDG
;
A
#
# COMPACT_ATOMS: atom_id res chain seq x y z
N LEU A 1 -0.28 17.66 -57.99
CA LEU A 1 0.95 16.85 -57.84
C LEU A 1 1.26 16.47 -56.37
N LEU A 2 0.27 16.39 -55.47
CA LEU A 2 0.47 15.91 -54.09
C LEU A 2 -0.75 15.15 -53.52
N PHE A 3 -1.66 14.70 -54.39
CA PHE A 3 -2.87 13.96 -54.00
C PHE A 3 -2.96 12.56 -54.66
N TRP A 4 -1.88 12.13 -55.32
CA TRP A 4 -1.80 10.89 -56.08
C TRP A 4 -0.61 10.01 -55.66
N MET A 5 -0.20 10.13 -54.39
CA MET A 5 0.97 9.45 -53.83
C MET A 5 0.68 8.70 -52.51
N PHE A 6 -0.59 8.63 -52.09
CA PHE A 6 -1.01 7.93 -50.86
C PHE A 6 -1.94 6.72 -51.09
N ILE A 7 -2.18 6.34 -52.35
CA ILE A 7 -2.97 5.14 -52.72
C ILE A 7 -2.09 4.25 -53.61
N SER A 8 -0.97 3.79 -53.07
CA SER A 8 -0.17 2.70 -53.65
C SER A 8 0.81 2.29 -52.57
N HIS A 9 0.37 1.39 -51.67
CA HIS A 9 1.15 0.40 -50.89
C HIS A 9 0.21 -0.27 -49.86
N SER A 10 -0.98 -0.70 -50.32
CA SER A 10 -1.89 -1.57 -49.57
C SER A 10 -2.10 -2.87 -50.34
N SER A 11 -1.17 -3.81 -50.19
CA SER A 11 -1.30 -5.18 -50.73
C SER A 11 -0.46 -6.14 -49.91
N SER A 12 -0.87 -6.37 -48.66
CA SER A 12 -0.59 -7.59 -47.88
C SER A 12 -1.37 -7.53 -46.56
N ALA A 13 -2.70 -7.64 -46.64
CA ALA A 13 -3.56 -7.74 -45.46
C ALA A 13 -4.76 -8.63 -45.82
N SER A 14 -4.49 -9.92 -46.01
CA SER A 14 -5.52 -10.94 -46.26
C SER A 14 -5.25 -12.26 -45.53
N ASP A 15 -4.41 -12.27 -44.49
CA ASP A 15 -4.04 -13.47 -43.72
C ASP A 15 -4.24 -13.36 -42.19
N VAL A 16 -5.08 -12.43 -41.69
CA VAL A 16 -5.34 -12.29 -40.23
C VAL A 16 -6.84 -12.27 -39.89
N MET A 17 -7.68 -12.83 -40.76
CA MET A 17 -9.14 -12.83 -40.59
C MET A 17 -9.73 -14.25 -40.62
N VAL A 18 -8.98 -15.21 -40.04
CA VAL A 18 -9.41 -16.62 -39.90
C VAL A 18 -9.30 -17.13 -38.45
N ASP A 19 -8.61 -16.45 -37.52
CA ASP A 19 -8.37 -16.96 -36.15
C ASP A 19 -9.29 -16.41 -35.04
N LEU A 20 -10.38 -15.69 -35.38
CA LEU A 20 -11.31 -15.14 -34.39
C LEU A 20 -12.64 -15.90 -34.25
N ASP A 21 -12.96 -16.80 -35.19
CA ASP A 21 -14.18 -17.63 -35.12
C ASP A 21 -13.96 -18.97 -34.40
N GLU A 22 -12.72 -19.40 -34.18
CA GLU A 22 -12.40 -20.67 -33.49
C GLU A 22 -12.32 -20.51 -31.96
N ALA A 23 -12.14 -19.28 -31.45
CA ALA A 23 -12.10 -18.99 -30.02
C ALA A 23 -13.48 -18.82 -29.36
N HIS A 24 -14.53 -18.64 -30.16
CA HIS A 24 -15.91 -18.50 -29.67
C HIS A 24 -16.70 -19.82 -29.59
N LYS A 25 -16.18 -20.92 -30.16
CA LYS A 25 -16.85 -22.24 -30.12
C LYS A 25 -16.52 -23.10 -28.90
N ASN A 26 -15.43 -22.82 -28.18
CA ASN A 26 -14.98 -23.64 -27.04
C ASN A 26 -15.44 -23.11 -25.66
N ARG A 27 -16.38 -22.16 -25.61
CA ARG A 27 -16.95 -21.66 -24.33
C ARG A 27 -18.42 -22.05 -24.10
N ASP A 28 -19.09 -22.60 -25.10
CA ASP A 28 -20.50 -23.01 -24.97
C ASP A 28 -20.67 -24.49 -24.55
N ASP A 29 -19.61 -25.32 -24.65
CA ASP A 29 -19.68 -26.75 -24.32
C ASP A 29 -19.49 -27.09 -22.82
N GLU A 30 -19.09 -26.14 -21.96
CA GLU A 30 -19.02 -26.38 -20.50
C GLU A 30 -20.32 -25.99 -19.76
N ALA A 31 -21.23 -25.26 -20.40
CA ALA A 31 -22.50 -24.83 -19.78
C ALA A 31 -23.61 -25.91 -19.85
N GLU A 32 -23.49 -26.92 -20.71
CA GLU A 32 -24.53 -27.95 -20.92
C GLU A 32 -24.39 -29.21 -20.03
N SER A 33 -23.30 -29.34 -19.25
CA SER A 33 -23.10 -30.51 -18.36
C SER A 33 -23.69 -30.34 -16.95
N SER A 34 -24.14 -29.12 -16.59
CA SER A 34 -24.63 -28.79 -15.24
C SER A 34 -26.15 -28.94 -15.05
N SER A 35 -26.90 -29.11 -16.13
CA SER A 35 -28.37 -29.03 -16.16
C SER A 35 -29.08 -30.39 -16.18
N ARG A 36 -28.36 -31.50 -16.06
CA ARG A 36 -28.94 -32.86 -15.90
C ARG A 36 -28.63 -33.46 -14.54
N ARG A 37 -29.27 -32.96 -13.47
CA ARG A 37 -29.54 -33.70 -12.21
C ARG A 37 -30.43 -32.86 -11.29
N ARG A 38 -31.70 -32.71 -11.64
CA ARG A 38 -32.78 -32.34 -10.71
C ARG A 38 -34.14 -32.59 -11.35
N ALA A 39 -34.65 -33.80 -11.18
CA ALA A 39 -36.08 -34.11 -11.24
C ALA A 39 -36.35 -35.39 -10.45
N ASN A 40 -37.48 -35.41 -9.73
CA ASN A 40 -38.05 -36.44 -8.85
C ASN A 40 -37.46 -36.39 -7.42
N VAL A 41 -38.19 -36.01 -6.37
CA VAL A 41 -39.45 -36.56 -5.86
C VAL A 41 -40.07 -35.57 -4.86
N SER A 42 -41.37 -35.31 -5.03
CA SER A 42 -42.33 -34.70 -4.08
C SER A 42 -42.56 -35.63 -2.88
N THR A 43 -42.85 -35.21 -1.64
CA THR A 43 -44.14 -34.65 -1.14
C THR A 43 -44.06 -34.45 0.38
N SER A 44 -44.81 -33.44 0.90
CA SER A 44 -45.50 -33.34 2.23
C SER A 44 -44.65 -33.47 3.52
N SER A 45 -44.85 -32.73 4.62
CA SER A 45 -45.91 -31.82 5.09
C SER A 45 -45.51 -31.26 6.47
N SER A 46 -45.86 -30.00 6.71
CA SER A 46 -46.35 -29.37 7.97
C SER A 46 -45.68 -29.56 9.35
N ASN A 47 -45.40 -28.38 9.95
CA ASN A 47 -45.63 -27.94 11.33
C ASN A 47 -44.90 -28.63 12.51
N VAL A 48 -44.20 -27.82 13.32
CA VAL A 48 -44.60 -27.36 14.68
C VAL A 48 -43.35 -26.90 15.46
N SER A 49 -43.51 -25.75 16.13
CA SER A 49 -42.66 -25.05 17.08
C SER A 49 -42.47 -25.74 18.44
N LEU A 50 -41.61 -25.14 19.29
CA LEU A 50 -41.37 -25.38 20.74
C LEU A 50 -40.24 -26.38 21.00
N SER A 51 -39.37 -26.25 22.00
CA SER A 51 -39.01 -25.22 22.99
C SER A 51 -37.96 -25.89 23.88
N ASN A 52 -37.04 -25.10 24.46
CA ASN A 52 -36.40 -25.30 25.77
C ASN A 52 -35.84 -26.67 26.18
N GLY A 53 -34.57 -26.70 26.59
CA GLY A 53 -34.09 -27.81 27.42
C GLY A 53 -32.61 -27.83 27.72
N ARG A 54 -32.16 -26.95 28.62
CA ARG A 54 -30.90 -27.05 29.38
C ARG A 54 -30.80 -28.40 30.12
N MET A 55 -29.60 -29.00 30.18
CA MET A 55 -29.00 -29.73 31.32
C MET A 55 -27.60 -30.21 30.85
N LEU A 56 -26.44 -29.74 31.33
CA LEU A 56 -25.80 -29.68 32.65
C LEU A 56 -25.55 -31.03 33.36
N ARG A 57 -24.25 -31.27 33.60
CA ARG A 57 -23.51 -32.17 34.54
C ARG A 57 -22.77 -33.30 33.83
N ALA A 58 -21.43 -33.37 33.80
CA ALA A 58 -20.37 -33.23 34.82
C ALA A 58 -20.29 -34.39 35.82
N SER A 59 -19.19 -35.17 35.73
CA SER A 59 -18.50 -35.86 36.84
C SER A 59 -17.40 -36.79 36.25
N THR A 60 -16.10 -36.50 36.47
CA THR A 60 -15.13 -37.26 37.31
C THR A 60 -14.72 -38.62 36.72
N SER A 61 -13.49 -39.12 36.69
CA SER A 61 -12.21 -38.85 37.40
C SER A 61 -11.11 -39.75 36.80
N ASN A 62 -9.83 -39.34 36.96
CA ASN A 62 -8.54 -40.07 37.09
C ASN A 62 -8.51 -41.61 36.84
N GLU A 63 -7.48 -42.26 36.29
CA GLU A 63 -6.02 -42.11 36.44
C GLU A 63 -5.26 -43.01 35.43
N GLU A 64 -4.12 -42.50 34.93
CA GLU A 64 -2.82 -43.11 34.57
C GLU A 64 -2.60 -44.37 33.68
N ASN A 65 -1.62 -44.16 32.78
CA ASN A 65 -0.54 -45.05 32.28
C ASN A 65 -0.70 -45.92 31.00
N ASP A 66 -0.01 -45.42 29.97
CA ASP A 66 1.06 -46.05 29.18
C ASP A 66 0.80 -46.55 27.75
N SER A 67 1.73 -46.12 26.88
CA SER A 67 2.10 -46.62 25.53
C SER A 67 1.03 -46.87 24.46
N ASP A 68 1.14 -46.14 23.33
CA ASP A 68 1.55 -46.69 22.01
C ASP A 68 0.88 -45.98 20.82
N SER A 69 1.65 -45.88 19.74
CA SER A 69 1.25 -45.73 18.33
C SER A 69 0.72 -44.37 17.80
N GLY A 70 1.62 -43.69 17.09
CA GLY A 70 1.42 -43.33 15.68
C GLY A 70 0.18 -42.53 15.28
N THR A 71 0.37 -41.22 15.11
CA THR A 71 0.03 -40.54 13.84
C THR A 71 0.64 -39.14 13.81
N LEU A 72 1.77 -39.01 13.10
CA LEU A 72 2.32 -37.72 12.69
C LEU A 72 1.29 -37.04 11.77
N LYS A 73 0.49 -36.13 12.33
CA LYS A 73 -0.39 -35.25 11.53
C LYS A 73 0.49 -34.35 10.66
N SER A 74 0.66 -34.75 9.41
CA SER A 74 1.11 -33.89 8.33
C SER A 74 0.26 -32.62 8.32
N ARG A 75 0.86 -31.48 8.67
CA ARG A 75 0.23 -30.17 8.50
C ARG A 75 0.14 -29.90 7.00
N ARG A 76 -0.96 -30.34 6.39
CA ARG A 76 -1.37 -29.87 5.05
C ARG A 76 -1.58 -28.36 5.11
N ARG A 77 -0.91 -27.63 4.21
CA ARG A 77 -1.27 -26.25 3.88
C ARG A 77 -2.73 -26.24 3.45
N THR A 78 -3.57 -25.58 4.22
CA THR A 78 -4.90 -25.18 3.75
C THR A 78 -4.69 -24.09 2.72
N HIS A 79 -4.66 -24.46 1.44
CA HIS A 79 -4.99 -23.51 0.39
C HIS A 79 -6.49 -23.21 0.56
N SER A 80 -6.82 -22.13 1.27
CA SER A 80 -8.15 -21.54 1.10
C SER A 80 -8.16 -20.94 -0.30
N GLY A 81 -8.69 -21.70 -1.26
CA GLY A 81 -9.28 -21.08 -2.43
C GLY A 81 -10.48 -20.28 -1.93
N SER A 82 -10.26 -19.02 -1.58
CA SER A 82 -11.36 -18.09 -1.38
C SER A 82 -11.54 -17.30 -2.67
N LYS A 83 -12.81 -17.26 -3.06
CA LYS A 83 -13.34 -16.53 -4.20
C LYS A 83 -13.06 -15.02 -4.02
N VAL A 84 -13.24 -14.29 -5.11
CA VAL A 84 -13.08 -12.86 -5.40
C VAL A 84 -13.60 -11.84 -4.33
N GLU A 85 -14.09 -12.27 -3.16
CA GLU A 85 -14.74 -11.43 -2.15
C GLU A 85 -13.84 -11.00 -0.97
N ASP A 86 -12.57 -11.40 -0.91
CA ASP A 86 -11.66 -11.09 0.20
C ASP A 86 -10.68 -9.94 -0.12
N HIS A 87 -11.16 -8.72 -0.42
CA HIS A 87 -10.26 -7.55 -0.60
C HIS A 87 -10.38 -6.50 0.51
N ILE A 88 -11.47 -6.53 1.28
CA ILE A 88 -11.73 -5.62 2.39
C ILE A 88 -12.41 -6.38 3.53
N LEU A 89 -11.70 -6.63 4.62
CA LEU A 89 -12.28 -7.16 5.86
C LEU A 89 -12.73 -6.00 6.74
N ARG A 90 -14.04 -5.84 6.97
CA ARG A 90 -14.56 -4.89 7.97
C ARG A 90 -14.78 -5.63 9.29
N TRP A 91 -13.99 -5.30 10.33
CA TRP A 91 -14.17 -5.84 11.68
C TRP A 91 -14.22 -4.69 12.69
N ASN A 92 -15.31 -4.60 13.46
CA ASN A 92 -15.54 -3.55 14.48
C ASN A 92 -15.31 -2.12 13.98
N GLY A 93 -15.83 -1.78 12.79
CA GLY A 93 -15.69 -0.43 12.20
C GLY A 93 -14.29 -0.08 11.68
N LYS A 94 -13.35 -1.04 11.69
CA LYS A 94 -12.02 -0.90 11.06
C LYS A 94 -11.94 -1.71 9.77
N VAL A 95 -11.35 -1.11 8.75
CA VAL A 95 -11.11 -1.68 7.42
C VAL A 95 -9.73 -2.34 7.45
N PHE A 96 -9.68 -3.64 7.17
CA PHE A 96 -8.47 -4.43 7.03
C PHE A 96 -8.30 -4.78 5.55
N TYR A 97 -7.15 -4.39 4.99
CA TYR A 97 -6.80 -4.69 3.60
C TYR A 97 -6.13 -6.07 3.55
N THR A 98 -6.66 -6.96 2.73
CA THR A 98 -6.17 -8.35 2.55
C THR A 98 -5.15 -8.48 1.41
N ALA A 99 -4.90 -7.40 0.66
CA ALA A 99 -3.91 -7.31 -0.42
C ALA A 99 -3.08 -6.01 -0.31
N GLY A 100 -1.84 -6.02 -0.82
CA GLY A 100 -0.84 -4.98 -0.53
C GLY A 100 -0.80 -3.83 -1.55
N ARG A 101 -0.12 -2.72 -1.22
CA ARG A 101 -0.09 -1.51 -2.08
C ARG A 101 0.80 -1.69 -3.29
N PRO A 102 0.32 -1.67 -4.54
CA PRO A 102 1.19 -1.69 -5.70
C PRO A 102 1.95 -0.36 -5.82
N PRO A 103 3.01 -0.29 -6.65
CA PRO A 103 3.80 0.92 -6.82
C PRO A 103 2.95 2.08 -7.37
N TRP A 104 2.98 3.22 -6.68
CA TRP A 104 2.37 4.49 -7.13
C TRP A 104 3.37 5.38 -7.87
N TYR A 105 4.44 4.77 -8.39
CA TYR A 105 5.50 5.41 -9.15
C TYR A 105 5.76 4.60 -10.42
N ASP A 106 6.54 5.18 -11.34
CA ASP A 106 6.91 4.55 -12.61
C ASP A 106 8.10 3.58 -12.46
N ASN A 107 8.48 2.89 -13.54
CA ASN A 107 9.61 1.96 -13.50
C ASN A 107 10.96 2.67 -13.27
N SER A 108 11.04 3.99 -13.45
CA SER A 108 12.23 4.78 -13.13
C SER A 108 12.36 5.08 -11.64
N GLY A 109 11.32 4.88 -10.83
CA GLY A 109 11.31 5.18 -9.39
C GLY A 109 11.12 6.66 -9.06
N TYR A 110 11.22 7.55 -10.06
CA TYR A 110 11.23 9.01 -9.86
C TYR A 110 9.86 9.64 -10.05
N GLN A 111 9.11 9.22 -11.07
CA GLN A 111 7.86 9.89 -11.42
C GLN A 111 6.67 9.25 -10.72
N LEU A 112 6.00 10.04 -9.89
CA LEU A 112 4.77 9.64 -9.22
C LEU A 112 3.62 9.50 -10.22
N ARG A 113 2.80 8.48 -10.05
CA ARG A 113 1.50 8.39 -10.72
C ARG A 113 0.58 9.41 -10.06
N GLU A 114 0.16 10.42 -10.82
CA GLU A 114 -0.83 11.37 -10.30
C GLU A 114 -2.12 10.63 -9.95
N PRO A 115 -2.69 10.88 -8.76
CA PRO A 115 -3.93 10.23 -8.37
C PRO A 115 -5.12 10.79 -9.15
N PHE A 116 -6.08 9.94 -9.45
CA PHE A 116 -7.35 10.39 -10.04
C PHE A 116 -8.24 10.96 -8.92
N ILE A 117 -8.44 12.28 -8.93
CA ILE A 117 -9.19 13.00 -7.89
C ILE A 117 -10.65 13.15 -8.29
N ILE A 118 -11.55 12.56 -7.50
CA ILE A 118 -13.00 12.68 -7.64
C ILE A 118 -13.53 13.62 -6.57
N GLY A 119 -14.11 14.75 -6.98
CA GLY A 119 -14.80 15.66 -6.08
C GLY A 119 -16.29 15.34 -6.00
N ILE A 120 -16.84 15.21 -4.79
CA ILE A 120 -18.26 14.97 -4.56
C ILE A 120 -18.84 16.14 -3.75
N CYS A 121 -19.73 16.90 -4.38
CA CYS A 121 -20.42 18.05 -3.79
C CYS A 121 -21.93 17.80 -3.69
N GLY A 122 -22.63 18.59 -2.86
CA GLY A 122 -24.08 18.48 -2.67
C GLY A 122 -24.52 18.88 -1.26
N GLY A 123 -25.81 19.13 -1.08
CA GLY A 123 -26.36 19.63 0.19
C GLY A 123 -26.16 18.70 1.39
N SER A 124 -26.30 19.22 2.61
CA SER A 124 -26.35 18.38 3.82
C SER A 124 -27.39 17.27 3.66
N ALA A 125 -27.03 16.04 4.05
CA ALA A 125 -27.89 14.85 3.95
C ALA A 125 -28.37 14.47 2.52
N SER A 126 -27.69 14.97 1.46
CA SER A 126 -28.00 14.57 0.08
C SER A 126 -27.57 13.15 -0.28
N GLY A 127 -26.66 12.54 0.49
CA GLY A 127 -26.13 11.19 0.25
C GLY A 127 -24.71 11.13 -0.31
N LYS A 128 -23.92 12.22 -0.25
CA LYS A 128 -22.52 12.28 -0.72
C LYS A 128 -21.65 11.14 -0.20
N THR A 129 -21.59 10.96 1.12
CA THR A 129 -20.77 9.91 1.75
C THR A 129 -21.23 8.52 1.33
N THR A 130 -22.53 8.33 1.11
CA THR A 130 -23.10 7.08 0.60
C THR A 130 -22.66 6.81 -0.85
N VAL A 131 -22.72 7.81 -1.72
CA VAL A 131 -22.21 7.72 -3.10
C VAL A 131 -20.71 7.42 -3.09
N ALA A 132 -19.92 8.13 -2.27
CA ALA A 132 -18.48 7.90 -2.14
C ALA A 132 -18.17 6.47 -1.73
N ASN A 133 -18.85 5.94 -0.70
CA ASN A 133 -18.66 4.57 -0.23
C ASN A 133 -19.05 3.53 -1.29
N ARG A 134 -20.15 3.75 -2.02
CA ARG A 134 -20.55 2.85 -3.12
C ARG A 134 -19.56 2.86 -4.27
N ILE A 135 -19.00 4.01 -4.63
CA ILE A 135 -17.92 4.11 -5.63
C ILE A 135 -16.70 3.32 -5.15
N ILE A 136 -16.31 3.43 -3.88
CA ILE A 136 -15.18 2.68 -3.31
C ILE A 136 -15.43 1.17 -3.40
N GLU A 137 -16.63 0.73 -3.00
CA GLU A 137 -17.03 -0.69 -3.03
C GLU A 137 -17.07 -1.25 -4.46
N ALA A 138 -17.59 -0.49 -5.43
CA ALA A 138 -17.72 -0.93 -6.82
C ALA A 138 -16.43 -0.82 -7.66
N LEU A 139 -15.53 0.11 -7.30
CA LEU A 139 -14.21 0.19 -7.91
C LEU A 139 -13.44 -1.11 -7.68
N ASP A 140 -13.57 -1.71 -6.50
CA ASP A 140 -12.82 -2.91 -6.10
C ASP A 140 -11.30 -2.75 -6.33
N ILE A 141 -10.83 -1.52 -6.10
CA ILE A 141 -9.41 -1.18 -6.18
C ILE A 141 -8.94 -0.96 -4.75
N GLN A 142 -7.84 -1.61 -4.39
CA GLN A 142 -7.32 -1.65 -3.03
C GLN A 142 -6.89 -0.26 -2.48
N TRP A 143 -6.69 0.75 -3.34
CA TRP A 143 -6.10 2.04 -2.98
C TRP A 143 -6.97 3.22 -3.40
N VAL A 144 -8.15 3.31 -2.77
CA VAL A 144 -9.01 4.49 -2.81
C VAL A 144 -8.99 5.17 -1.46
N THR A 145 -8.67 6.47 -1.45
CA THR A 145 -8.65 7.27 -0.23
C THR A 145 -9.84 8.21 -0.20
N LEU A 146 -10.63 8.19 0.88
CA LEU A 146 -11.74 9.12 1.12
C LEU A 146 -11.31 10.23 2.07
N LEU A 147 -11.27 11.45 1.57
CA LEU A 147 -11.06 12.67 2.35
C LEU A 147 -12.40 13.40 2.51
N SER A 148 -12.86 13.55 3.75
CA SER A 148 -14.05 14.34 4.06
C SER A 148 -13.68 15.75 4.45
N MET A 149 -14.36 16.73 3.85
CA MET A 149 -14.23 18.15 4.19
C MET A 149 -14.60 18.44 5.65
N ASP A 150 -15.45 17.60 6.26
CA ASP A 150 -15.88 17.76 7.65
C ASP A 150 -14.71 17.66 8.65
N SER A 151 -13.59 17.02 8.29
CA SER A 151 -12.39 17.03 9.13
C SER A 151 -11.79 18.43 9.32
N PHE A 152 -12.10 19.39 8.45
CA PHE A 152 -11.43 20.68 8.35
C PHE A 152 -12.24 21.84 8.93
N TYR A 153 -13.25 21.59 9.76
CA TYR A 153 -13.88 22.65 10.55
C TYR A 153 -12.82 23.38 11.40
N LYS A 154 -12.98 24.70 11.52
CA LYS A 154 -12.18 25.52 12.44
C LYS A 154 -12.58 25.22 13.88
N VAL A 155 -11.63 25.40 14.80
CA VAL A 155 -11.92 25.31 16.24
C VAL A 155 -12.69 26.55 16.65
N LEU A 156 -13.83 26.37 17.32
CA LEU A 156 -14.68 27.48 17.74
C LEU A 156 -14.04 28.28 18.88
N THR A 157 -14.27 29.58 18.87
CA THR A 157 -14.01 30.45 20.03
C THR A 157 -15.01 30.16 21.16
N PRO A 158 -14.73 30.57 22.42
CA PRO A 158 -15.66 30.38 23.53
C PRO A 158 -17.06 30.95 23.27
N GLU A 159 -17.14 32.11 22.61
CA GLU A 159 -18.40 32.75 22.21
C GLU A 159 -19.15 31.93 21.16
N GLN A 160 -18.43 31.43 20.15
CA GLN A 160 -19.02 30.57 19.12
C GLN A 160 -19.46 29.21 19.68
N HIS A 161 -18.77 28.67 20.69
CA HIS A 161 -19.21 27.47 21.40
C HIS A 161 -20.56 27.69 22.10
N GLN A 162 -20.75 28.84 22.76
CA GLN A 162 -22.04 29.20 23.36
C GLN A 162 -23.14 29.37 22.30
N ALA A 163 -22.81 30.00 21.17
CA ALA A 163 -23.74 30.11 20.04
C ALA A 163 -24.09 28.73 19.45
N ALA A 164 -23.13 27.82 19.32
CA ALA A 164 -23.33 26.48 18.79
C ALA A 164 -24.23 25.62 19.70
N LEU A 165 -24.06 25.69 21.02
CA LEU A 165 -24.92 25.02 22.00
C LEU A 165 -26.38 25.49 21.90
N ASN A 166 -26.58 26.76 21.51
CA ASN A 166 -27.89 27.36 21.30
C ASN A 166 -28.39 27.23 19.86
N ASN A 167 -27.77 26.41 19.00
CA ASN A 167 -28.08 26.24 17.57
C ASN A 167 -27.98 27.52 16.72
N LYS A 168 -27.25 28.54 17.19
CA LYS A 168 -27.09 29.87 16.55
C LYS A 168 -25.78 30.05 15.79
N HIS A 169 -25.02 28.98 15.57
CA HIS A 169 -23.76 29.02 14.83
C HIS A 169 -23.92 28.38 13.45
N ASP A 170 -23.46 29.08 12.42
CA ASP A 170 -23.52 28.62 11.03
C ASP A 170 -22.28 27.78 10.68
N PHE A 171 -22.48 26.46 10.60
CA PHE A 171 -21.45 25.51 10.18
C PHE A 171 -21.41 25.31 8.66
N ASP A 172 -22.42 25.80 7.93
CA ASP A 172 -22.53 25.60 6.48
C ASP A 172 -21.97 26.82 5.70
N HIS A 173 -21.52 27.87 6.39
CA HIS A 173 -20.81 29.02 5.82
C HIS A 173 -19.35 28.68 5.46
N PRO A 174 -18.78 29.20 4.34
CA PRO A 174 -17.38 28.98 3.97
C PRO A 174 -16.36 29.30 5.09
N ASP A 175 -16.62 30.33 5.89
CA ASP A 175 -15.71 30.73 6.97
C ASP A 175 -15.58 29.69 8.10
N ALA A 176 -16.52 28.74 8.21
CA ALA A 176 -16.45 27.65 9.19
C ALA A 176 -15.32 26.66 8.88
N PHE A 177 -14.80 26.66 7.64
CA PHE A 177 -13.79 25.69 7.17
C PHE A 177 -12.41 26.31 7.05
N ASP A 178 -11.40 25.50 7.37
CA ASP A 178 -9.99 25.79 7.18
C ASP A 178 -9.56 25.35 5.77
N PHE A 179 -9.94 26.16 4.76
CA PHE A 179 -9.64 25.87 3.35
C PHE A 179 -8.13 25.82 3.04
N ASP A 180 -7.31 26.58 3.77
CA ASP A 180 -5.86 26.57 3.55
C ASP A 180 -5.22 25.27 4.03
N LEU A 181 -5.64 24.75 5.19
CA LEU A 181 -5.24 23.43 5.64
C LEU A 181 -5.73 22.35 4.67
N LEU A 182 -6.99 22.41 4.24
CA LEU A 182 -7.58 21.48 3.28
C LEU A 182 -6.81 21.46 1.95
N TYR A 183 -6.50 22.64 1.39
CA TYR A 183 -5.74 22.77 0.15
C TYR A 183 -4.34 22.17 0.27
N ARG A 184 -3.62 22.47 1.36
CA ARG A 184 -2.30 21.88 1.64
C ARG A 184 -2.37 20.36 1.79
N THR A 185 -3.40 19.84 2.44
CA THR A 185 -3.63 18.40 2.57
C THR A 185 -3.85 17.74 1.21
N LEU A 186 -4.72 18.32 0.37
CA LEU A 186 -5.00 17.79 -0.98
C LEU A 186 -3.75 17.78 -1.86
N ILE A 187 -2.94 18.86 -1.84
CA ILE A 187 -1.67 18.88 -2.58
C ILE A 187 -0.74 17.77 -2.10
N ARG A 188 -0.55 17.63 -0.79
CA ARG A 188 0.35 16.60 -0.26
C ARG A 188 -0.13 15.18 -0.60
N LEU A 189 -1.43 14.93 -0.56
CA LEU A 189 -2.02 13.65 -1.00
C LEU A 189 -1.83 13.45 -2.51
N LYS A 190 -1.93 14.52 -3.31
CA LYS A 190 -1.63 14.51 -4.75
C LYS A 190 -0.16 14.17 -5.03
N GLU A 191 0.76 14.69 -4.21
CA GLU A 191 2.20 14.39 -4.24
C GLU A 191 2.56 13.03 -3.64
N GLY A 192 1.60 12.17 -3.28
CA GLY A 192 1.86 10.86 -2.71
C GLY A 192 2.37 10.86 -1.26
N LYS A 193 2.52 12.05 -0.63
CA LYS A 193 3.10 12.19 0.71
C LYS A 193 2.12 11.76 1.79
N ARG A 194 2.67 11.36 2.95
CA ARG A 194 1.91 11.14 4.18
C ARG A 194 1.32 12.47 4.66
N VAL A 195 0.05 12.44 5.06
CA VAL A 195 -0.62 13.58 5.68
C VAL A 195 -1.32 13.15 6.96
N GLU A 196 -1.25 14.01 7.97
CA GLU A 196 -2.05 13.90 9.18
C GLU A 196 -3.31 14.76 9.02
N VAL A 197 -4.45 14.10 8.95
CA VAL A 197 -5.75 14.74 8.81
C VAL A 197 -6.38 14.88 10.19
N PRO A 198 -6.84 16.08 10.60
CA PRO A 198 -7.52 16.27 11.87
C PRO A 198 -8.81 15.43 11.93
N VAL A 199 -9.11 14.91 13.12
CA VAL A 199 -10.41 14.29 13.41
C VAL A 199 -11.28 15.35 14.11
N TYR A 200 -12.43 15.66 13.52
CA TYR A 200 -13.36 16.63 14.09
C TYR A 200 -14.47 15.92 14.86
N ASN A 201 -14.72 16.34 16.09
CA ASN A 201 -15.77 15.79 16.93
C ASN A 201 -16.98 16.71 16.91
N PHE A 202 -18.08 16.22 16.33
CA PHE A 202 -19.33 16.97 16.17
C PHE A 202 -20.09 17.22 17.47
N SER A 203 -19.79 16.47 18.54
CA SER A 203 -20.42 16.64 19.86
C SER A 203 -19.71 17.72 20.67
N THR A 204 -18.38 17.76 20.61
CA THR A 204 -17.57 18.75 21.34
C THR A 204 -17.23 19.99 20.52
N HIS A 205 -17.56 20.02 19.23
CA HIS A 205 -17.23 21.08 18.27
C HIS A 205 -15.75 21.47 18.28
N SER A 206 -14.88 20.46 18.41
CA SER A 206 -13.44 20.63 18.53
C SER A 206 -12.68 19.55 17.77
N ARG A 207 -11.41 19.84 17.44
CA ARG A 207 -10.49 18.87 16.85
C ARG A 207 -9.95 17.97 17.95
N GLU A 208 -9.96 16.66 17.71
CA GLU A 208 -9.38 15.69 18.64
C GLU A 208 -7.85 15.80 18.67
N LYS A 209 -7.23 15.31 19.76
CA LYS A 209 -5.76 15.24 19.86
C LYS A 209 -5.15 14.19 18.91
N MET A 210 -5.94 13.24 18.45
CA MET A 210 -5.51 12.16 17.57
C MET A 210 -5.83 12.51 16.11
N ASN A 211 -4.82 12.47 15.26
CA ASN A 211 -4.99 12.68 13.82
C ASN A 211 -5.16 11.33 13.09
N LYS A 212 -5.93 11.34 11.99
CA LYS A 212 -6.01 10.23 11.06
C LYS A 212 -4.84 10.35 10.06
N THR A 213 -3.94 9.37 10.06
CA THR A 213 -2.88 9.32 9.04
C THR A 213 -3.47 8.80 7.72
N MET A 214 -3.25 9.55 6.64
CA MET A 214 -3.67 9.20 5.29
C MET A 214 -2.46 9.23 4.34
N TYR A 215 -2.49 8.35 3.35
CA TYR A 215 -1.45 8.25 2.32
C TYR A 215 -2.04 8.65 0.97
N GLY A 216 -1.20 9.11 0.04
CA GLY A 216 -1.62 9.24 -1.35
C GLY A 216 -2.10 7.88 -1.89
N ALA A 217 -3.06 7.90 -2.80
CA ALA A 217 -3.69 6.68 -3.33
C ALA A 217 -4.03 6.87 -4.80
N SER A 218 -4.15 5.79 -5.56
CA SER A 218 -4.40 5.86 -7.02
C SER A 218 -5.69 6.60 -7.36
N VAL A 219 -6.70 6.51 -6.48
CA VAL A 219 -7.93 7.30 -6.54
C VAL A 219 -8.10 8.04 -5.22
N LEU A 220 -8.33 9.35 -5.30
CA LEU A 220 -8.63 10.19 -4.14
C LEU A 220 -10.05 10.74 -4.30
N ILE A 221 -10.95 10.33 -3.41
CA ILE A 221 -12.30 10.87 -3.34
C ILE A 221 -12.30 11.97 -2.28
N PHE A 222 -12.61 13.19 -2.70
CA PHE A 222 -12.81 14.33 -1.83
C PHE A 222 -14.29 14.69 -1.79
N GLU A 223 -14.92 14.57 -0.61
CA GLU A 223 -16.33 14.90 -0.45
C GLU A 223 -16.55 16.08 0.51
N GLY A 224 -17.57 16.89 0.26
CA GLY A 224 -17.93 18.00 1.13
C GLY A 224 -19.13 18.80 0.65
N ILE A 225 -19.83 19.47 1.57
CA ILE A 225 -20.93 20.37 1.22
C ILE A 225 -20.46 21.55 0.35
N LEU A 226 -19.23 22.00 0.54
CA LEU A 226 -18.60 23.11 -0.17
C LEU A 226 -17.36 22.67 -0.96
N ALA A 227 -17.32 21.39 -1.39
CA ALA A 227 -16.18 20.84 -2.12
C ALA A 227 -15.82 21.63 -3.39
N PHE A 228 -16.81 22.24 -4.04
CA PHE A 228 -16.64 23.03 -5.28
C PHE A 228 -16.63 24.54 -5.05
N HIS A 229 -16.49 24.99 -3.80
CA HIS A 229 -16.55 26.42 -3.48
C HIS A 229 -15.29 27.17 -3.91
N ARG A 230 -14.10 26.60 -3.65
CA ARG A 230 -12.81 27.24 -3.90
C ARG A 230 -12.23 26.76 -5.24
N LYS A 231 -11.85 27.71 -6.11
CA LYS A 231 -11.41 27.42 -7.48
C LYS A 231 -10.12 26.58 -7.54
N ASP A 232 -9.16 26.86 -6.68
CA ASP A 232 -7.90 26.12 -6.63
C ASP A 232 -8.07 24.63 -6.26
N ILE A 233 -9.05 24.30 -5.41
CA ILE A 233 -9.43 22.92 -5.10
C ILE A 233 -10.18 22.28 -6.29
N LEU A 234 -11.06 23.03 -6.92
CA LEU A 234 -11.85 22.59 -8.07
C LEU A 234 -10.98 22.23 -9.28
N ASP A 235 -9.94 23.02 -9.54
CA ASP A 235 -8.99 22.84 -10.64
C ASP A 235 -8.10 21.59 -10.44
N MET A 236 -7.98 21.07 -9.21
CA MET A 236 -7.27 19.83 -8.93
C MET A 236 -8.09 18.56 -9.26
N MET A 237 -9.41 18.68 -9.41
CA MET A 237 -10.30 17.51 -9.55
C MET A 237 -10.38 17.03 -11.00
N ASN A 238 -10.20 15.73 -11.22
CA ASN A 238 -10.37 15.10 -12.53
C ASN A 238 -11.83 14.84 -12.88
N LEU A 239 -12.67 14.54 -11.88
CA LEU A 239 -14.10 14.32 -12.05
C LEU A 239 -14.89 15.04 -10.94
N LYS A 240 -15.84 15.88 -11.32
CA LYS A 240 -16.69 16.65 -10.41
C LYS A 240 -18.11 16.10 -10.43
N VAL A 241 -18.51 15.44 -9.34
CA VAL A 241 -19.82 14.83 -9.15
C VAL A 241 -20.66 15.69 -8.20
N PHE A 242 -21.85 16.09 -8.63
CA PHE A 242 -22.82 16.75 -7.76
C PHE A 242 -23.97 15.80 -7.41
N VAL A 243 -24.21 15.61 -6.12
CA VAL A 243 -25.30 14.77 -5.62
C VAL A 243 -26.52 15.63 -5.36
N ASP A 244 -27.53 15.44 -6.22
CA ASP A 244 -28.78 16.18 -6.19
C ASP A 244 -29.90 15.35 -5.56
N THR A 245 -30.51 15.92 -4.52
CA THR A 245 -31.56 15.29 -3.72
C THR A 245 -32.49 16.38 -3.22
N ASP A 246 -33.79 16.13 -3.34
CA ASP A 246 -34.85 17.07 -2.96
C ASP A 246 -34.71 17.56 -1.51
N ALA A 247 -35.10 18.81 -1.26
CA ALA A 247 -34.88 19.48 0.03
C ALA A 247 -35.64 18.82 1.19
N ASP A 248 -36.83 18.29 0.93
CA ASP A 248 -37.67 17.55 1.88
C ASP A 248 -37.02 16.21 2.27
N ILE A 249 -36.49 15.45 1.31
CA ILE A 249 -35.74 14.21 1.55
C ILE A 249 -34.48 14.51 2.36
N ARG A 250 -33.74 15.57 2.01
CA ARG A 250 -32.55 16.01 2.76
C ARG A 250 -32.90 16.37 4.20
N LEU A 251 -33.98 17.13 4.40
CA LEU A 251 -34.45 17.51 5.74
C LEU A 251 -34.84 16.28 6.56
N ALA A 252 -35.63 15.37 5.99
CA ALA A 252 -36.04 14.13 6.67
C ALA A 252 -34.83 13.28 7.08
N ARG A 253 -33.85 13.09 6.17
CA ARG A 253 -32.61 12.38 6.47
C ARG A 253 -31.78 13.08 7.55
N ARG A 254 -31.70 14.42 7.52
CA ARG A 254 -30.98 15.20 8.53
C ARG A 254 -31.62 15.09 9.91
N LEU A 255 -32.95 15.21 10.00
CA LEU A 255 -33.70 15.03 11.24
C LEU A 255 -33.41 13.66 11.85
N SER A 256 -33.59 12.59 11.07
CA SER A 256 -33.33 11.23 11.55
C SER A 256 -31.89 11.05 12.06
N ARG A 257 -30.90 11.54 11.31
CA ARG A 257 -29.48 11.44 11.69
C ARG A 257 -29.16 12.25 12.95
N ASP A 258 -29.55 13.52 13.00
CA ASP A 258 -29.16 14.42 14.08
C ASP A 258 -29.91 14.10 15.40
N ILE A 259 -31.13 13.53 15.33
CA ILE A 259 -31.87 13.05 16.50
C ILE A 259 -31.29 11.73 17.00
N LEU A 260 -31.18 10.71 16.12
CA LEU A 260 -30.81 9.35 16.53
C LEU A 260 -29.32 9.21 16.85
N GLU A 261 -28.44 9.83 16.06
CA GLU A 261 -27.00 9.65 16.19
C GLU A 261 -26.34 10.72 17.07
N ARG A 262 -26.90 11.93 17.13
CA ARG A 262 -26.29 13.08 17.83
C ARG A 262 -27.09 13.57 19.04
N GLY A 263 -28.26 12.99 19.31
CA GLY A 263 -29.09 13.32 20.47
C GLY A 263 -29.63 14.75 20.49
N ARG A 264 -29.87 15.35 19.32
CA ARG A 264 -30.42 16.71 19.21
C ARG A 264 -31.95 16.73 19.26
N ASP A 265 -32.51 17.84 19.73
CA ASP A 265 -33.96 18.08 19.73
C ASP A 265 -34.49 18.45 18.34
N VAL A 266 -35.74 18.06 18.06
CA VAL A 266 -36.40 18.27 16.76
C VAL A 266 -36.50 19.77 16.44
N GLU A 267 -36.93 20.59 17.40
CA GLU A 267 -37.17 22.02 17.20
C GLU A 267 -35.86 22.72 16.85
N GLY A 268 -34.79 22.40 17.58
CA GLY A 268 -33.46 22.96 17.34
C GLY A 268 -32.89 22.60 15.96
N VAL A 269 -33.14 21.38 15.47
CA VAL A 269 -32.70 20.98 14.11
C VAL A 269 -33.49 21.72 13.04
N LEU A 270 -34.80 21.92 13.22
CA LEU A 270 -35.64 22.68 12.28
C LEU A 270 -35.26 24.16 12.24
N GLU A 271 -35.04 24.77 13.40
CA GLU A 271 -34.59 26.16 13.51
C GLU A 271 -33.23 26.34 12.81
N GLN A 272 -32.27 25.44 13.08
CA GLN A 272 -30.96 25.46 12.42
C GLN A 272 -31.09 25.29 10.89
N TYR A 273 -31.99 24.41 10.44
CA TYR A 273 -32.20 24.16 9.02
C TYR A 273 -32.71 25.38 8.28
N ASN A 274 -33.71 26.05 8.83
CA ASN A 274 -34.33 27.23 8.22
C ASN A 274 -33.41 28.45 8.26
N ASN A 275 -32.68 28.64 9.36
CA ASN A 275 -31.85 29.83 9.55
C ASN A 275 -30.50 29.74 8.85
N PHE A 276 -29.89 28.55 8.75
CA PHE A 276 -28.52 28.38 8.27
C PHE A 276 -28.41 27.40 7.10
N VAL A 277 -28.89 26.17 7.27
CA VAL A 277 -28.61 25.07 6.30
C VAL A 277 -29.21 25.33 4.93
N LYS A 278 -30.49 25.73 4.87
CA LYS A 278 -31.17 26.01 3.60
C LYS A 278 -30.63 27.28 2.94
N PRO A 279 -30.50 28.44 3.63
CA PRO A 279 -29.86 29.62 3.06
C PRO A 279 -28.44 29.38 2.55
N ALA A 280 -27.62 28.63 3.29
CA ALA A 280 -26.26 28.28 2.86
C ALA A 280 -26.27 27.37 1.63
N PHE A 281 -27.21 26.42 1.55
CA PHE A 281 -27.40 25.61 0.35
C PHE A 281 -27.72 26.47 -0.87
N ASP A 282 -28.72 27.34 -0.77
CA ASP A 282 -29.17 28.18 -1.88
C ASP A 282 -28.09 29.19 -2.31
N SER A 283 -27.32 29.72 -1.36
CA SER A 283 -26.31 30.77 -1.62
C SER A 283 -24.96 30.22 -2.09
N PHE A 284 -24.50 29.11 -1.51
CA PHE A 284 -23.13 28.63 -1.71
C PHE A 284 -23.02 27.26 -2.38
N ILE A 285 -24.00 26.36 -2.20
CA ILE A 285 -23.88 24.96 -2.62
C ILE A 285 -24.59 24.72 -3.97
N ALA A 286 -25.86 25.11 -4.08
CA ALA A 286 -26.65 24.92 -5.30
C ALA A 286 -26.00 25.58 -6.53
N PRO A 287 -25.43 26.81 -6.45
CA PRO A 287 -24.75 27.42 -7.59
C PRO A 287 -23.51 26.66 -8.06
N CYS A 288 -22.89 25.84 -7.20
CA CYS A 288 -21.73 25.02 -7.57
C CYS A 288 -22.10 23.86 -8.51
N MET A 289 -23.38 23.53 -8.66
CA MET A 289 -23.86 22.51 -9.60
C MET A 289 -23.40 22.79 -11.04
N ARG A 290 -23.22 24.07 -11.42
CA ARG A 290 -22.71 24.46 -12.75
C ARG A 290 -21.30 23.99 -13.08
N TYR A 291 -20.52 23.61 -12.06
CA TYR A 291 -19.16 23.09 -12.24
C TYR A 291 -19.11 21.57 -12.28
N ALA A 292 -20.23 20.88 -12.06
CA ALA A 292 -20.29 19.44 -12.05
C ALA A 292 -20.18 18.88 -13.47
N ASP A 293 -19.34 17.87 -13.64
CA ASP A 293 -19.27 17.06 -14.85
C ASP A 293 -20.44 16.06 -14.90
N VAL A 294 -20.87 15.57 -13.73
CA VAL A 294 -21.96 14.60 -13.58
C VAL A 294 -22.86 14.98 -12.41
N ILE A 295 -24.19 14.90 -12.62
CA ILE A 295 -25.20 15.07 -11.57
C ILE A 295 -25.83 13.71 -11.26
N ILE A 296 -25.79 13.29 -10.00
CA ILE A 296 -26.43 12.06 -9.53
C ILE A 296 -27.71 12.40 -8.78
N PRO A 297 -28.90 12.15 -9.37
CA PRO A 297 -30.15 12.27 -8.65
C PRO A 297 -30.31 11.12 -7.64
N ARG A 298 -31.05 11.37 -6.55
CA ARG A 298 -31.39 10.38 -5.50
C ARG A 298 -30.19 9.84 -4.69
N GLY A 299 -29.03 10.48 -4.82
CA GLY A 299 -27.81 10.13 -4.09
C GLY A 299 -27.40 8.68 -4.24
N GLY A 300 -27.17 8.00 -3.11
CA GLY A 300 -26.64 6.63 -3.10
C GLY A 300 -27.46 5.66 -3.93
N GLU A 301 -28.79 5.78 -3.92
CA GLU A 301 -29.74 4.83 -4.54
C GLU A 301 -29.63 4.73 -6.08
N ASN A 302 -28.97 5.66 -6.73
CA ASN A 302 -28.77 5.63 -8.17
C ASN A 302 -27.57 4.74 -8.56
N HIS A 303 -27.79 3.43 -8.52
CA HIS A 303 -26.80 2.41 -8.87
C HIS A 303 -26.24 2.61 -10.29
N VAL A 304 -27.09 2.90 -11.27
CA VAL A 304 -26.68 3.11 -12.67
C VAL A 304 -25.72 4.30 -12.80
N GLY A 305 -26.00 5.41 -12.12
CA GLY A 305 -25.12 6.58 -12.13
C GLY A 305 -23.75 6.29 -11.48
N ILE A 306 -23.75 5.49 -10.42
CA ILE A 306 -22.52 5.06 -9.74
C ILE A 306 -21.70 4.13 -10.64
N ASP A 307 -22.34 3.16 -11.29
CA ASP A 307 -21.67 2.19 -12.17
C ASP A 307 -21.01 2.88 -13.37
N LEU A 308 -21.64 3.92 -13.93
CA LEU A 308 -21.05 4.74 -15.00
C LEU A 308 -19.79 5.48 -14.54
N ILE A 309 -19.80 6.04 -13.32
CA ILE A 309 -18.63 6.69 -12.74
C ILE A 309 -17.51 5.68 -12.52
N VAL A 310 -17.85 4.52 -11.94
CA VAL A 310 -16.89 3.43 -11.67
C VAL A 310 -16.26 2.95 -12.97
N PHE A 311 -17.06 2.73 -14.02
CA PHE A 311 -16.57 2.34 -15.33
C PHE A 311 -15.61 3.38 -15.91
N HIS A 312 -16.01 4.65 -15.89
CA HIS A 312 -15.17 5.75 -16.39
C HIS A 312 -13.82 5.84 -15.64
N VAL A 313 -13.84 5.73 -14.31
CA VAL A 313 -12.63 5.74 -13.48
C VAL A 313 -11.74 4.54 -13.82
N LYS A 314 -12.30 3.32 -13.96
CA LYS A 314 -11.56 2.12 -14.37
C LYS A 314 -10.90 2.29 -15.74
N THR A 315 -11.62 2.83 -16.72
CA THR A 315 -11.07 3.12 -18.05
C THR A 315 -9.94 4.16 -17.96
N CYS A 316 -10.12 5.23 -17.19
CA CYS A 316 -9.08 6.25 -17.02
C CYS A 316 -7.82 5.69 -16.36
N LEU A 317 -7.96 4.85 -15.33
CA LEU A 317 -6.83 4.18 -14.69
C LEU A 317 -6.11 3.20 -15.64
N HIS A 318 -6.86 2.52 -16.52
CA HIS A 318 -6.30 1.65 -17.55
C HIS A 318 -5.54 2.44 -18.62
N ASP A 319 -6.10 3.55 -19.11
CA ASP A 319 -5.45 4.41 -20.11
C ASP A 319 -4.19 5.07 -19.56
N LEU A 320 -4.19 5.48 -18.28
CA LEU A 320 -3.01 5.96 -17.58
C LEU A 320 -1.93 4.87 -17.46
N THR A 321 -2.30 3.59 -17.34
CA THR A 321 -1.33 2.49 -17.35
C THR A 321 -0.80 2.16 -18.75
N VAL A 322 -1.64 2.21 -19.79
CA VAL A 322 -1.26 1.89 -21.18
C VAL A 322 -0.43 2.99 -21.84
N LYS A 323 -0.82 4.28 -21.72
CA LYS A 323 -0.05 5.41 -22.28
C LYS A 323 1.36 5.46 -21.71
N ASN A 324 1.50 5.15 -20.42
CA ASN A 324 2.79 5.07 -19.76
C ASN A 324 3.57 3.82 -20.17
N ARG A 325 2.95 2.64 -20.36
CA ARG A 325 3.63 1.45 -20.92
C ARG A 325 4.14 1.68 -22.34
N ALA A 326 3.41 2.40 -23.18
CA ALA A 326 3.85 2.76 -24.54
C ALA A 326 5.03 3.75 -24.53
N GLN A 327 5.01 4.77 -23.65
CA GLN A 327 6.16 5.65 -23.43
C GLN A 327 7.37 4.91 -22.85
N LEU A 328 7.15 3.96 -21.94
CA LEU A 328 8.19 3.10 -21.35
C LEU A 328 8.79 2.14 -22.40
N ALA A 329 7.99 1.59 -23.30
CA ALA A 329 8.48 0.75 -24.42
C ALA A 329 9.31 1.57 -25.42
N MET A 330 8.92 2.82 -25.71
CA MET A 330 9.71 3.71 -26.58
C MET A 330 10.98 4.25 -25.90
N GLY A 331 10.96 4.47 -24.58
CA GLY A 331 12.15 4.82 -23.79
C GLY A 331 13.16 3.66 -23.70
N ALA A 332 12.68 2.42 -23.54
CA ALA A 332 13.51 1.22 -23.53
C ALA A 332 14.14 0.91 -24.91
N LEU A 333 13.49 1.32 -26.01
CA LEU A 333 14.04 1.20 -27.36
C LEU A 333 15.12 2.27 -27.66
N ASN A 334 14.98 3.48 -27.12
CA ASN A 334 16.01 4.53 -27.25
C ASN A 334 17.22 4.33 -26.31
N GLY A 335 17.07 3.56 -25.23
CA GLY A 335 18.17 3.10 -24.38
C GLY A 335 18.99 1.95 -24.99
N ARG A 336 18.56 1.41 -26.14
CA ARG A 336 19.27 0.38 -26.92
C ARG A 336 20.16 0.96 -28.01
N ASN A 337 20.66 2.19 -27.85
CA ASN A 337 21.88 2.58 -28.54
C ASN A 337 23.03 1.78 -27.93
N GLY A 338 23.36 0.67 -28.59
CA GLY A 338 24.42 -0.24 -28.23
C GLY A 338 25.72 0.51 -28.01
N ASN A 339 26.19 0.48 -26.77
CA ASN A 339 27.60 0.47 -26.45
C ASN A 339 27.74 -0.38 -25.20
N GLY A 340 28.38 -1.55 -25.34
CA GLY A 340 28.89 -2.36 -24.23
C GLY A 340 30.04 -1.65 -23.52
N LEU A 341 29.78 -0.44 -23.03
CA LEU A 341 30.69 0.29 -22.15
C LEU A 341 30.46 -0.29 -20.75
N GLN A 342 31.50 -0.94 -20.22
CA GLN A 342 31.57 -1.33 -18.82
C GLN A 342 31.15 -0.13 -17.96
N ALA A 343 29.92 -0.19 -17.42
CA ALA A 343 29.37 0.89 -16.63
C ALA A 343 30.23 1.01 -15.37
N LYS A 344 30.95 2.14 -15.24
CA LYS A 344 31.67 2.46 -14.02
C LYS A 344 30.66 2.40 -12.86
N PRO A 345 30.99 1.74 -11.73
CA PRO A 345 30.06 1.63 -10.62
C PRO A 345 29.59 3.02 -10.19
N PRO A 346 28.29 3.17 -9.85
CA PRO A 346 27.74 4.48 -9.49
C PRO A 346 28.46 5.03 -8.26
N PRO A 347 28.64 6.36 -8.17
CA PRO A 347 29.39 6.98 -7.07
C PRO A 347 28.73 6.78 -5.70
N SER A 348 27.44 6.46 -5.66
CA SER A 348 26.67 6.14 -4.46
C SER A 348 26.91 4.72 -3.92
N LEU A 349 27.62 3.86 -4.66
CA LEU A 349 27.93 2.49 -4.26
C LEU A 349 29.23 2.42 -3.46
N HIS A 350 29.13 1.88 -2.25
CA HIS A 350 30.23 1.59 -1.35
C HIS A 350 30.34 0.08 -1.13
N VAL A 351 31.33 -0.54 -1.76
CA VAL A 351 31.62 -1.96 -1.58
C VAL A 351 32.70 -2.13 -0.52
N LEU A 352 32.45 -3.02 0.45
CA LEU A 352 33.43 -3.35 1.48
C LEU A 352 34.73 -3.85 0.84
N LYS A 353 35.88 -3.43 1.39
CA LYS A 353 37.20 -3.85 0.88
C LYS A 353 37.33 -5.38 0.90
N GLN A 354 37.61 -5.99 -0.25
CA GLN A 354 37.71 -7.44 -0.42
C GLN A 354 38.99 -8.02 0.19
N THR A 355 39.05 -8.12 1.51
CA THR A 355 40.15 -8.80 2.21
C THR A 355 40.02 -10.33 2.09
N PRO A 356 41.12 -11.09 2.27
CA PRO A 356 41.05 -12.55 2.31
C PRO A 356 40.02 -13.09 3.32
N GLN A 357 39.88 -12.41 4.47
CA GLN A 357 38.89 -12.76 5.48
C GLN A 357 37.45 -12.58 4.99
N ILE A 358 37.15 -11.46 4.34
CA ILE A 358 35.80 -11.19 3.79
C ILE A 358 35.49 -12.18 2.68
N ARG A 359 36.45 -12.47 1.80
CA ARG A 359 36.30 -13.50 0.77
C ARG A 359 36.07 -14.89 1.37
N GLY A 360 36.77 -15.24 2.45
CA GLY A 360 36.56 -16.49 3.18
C GLY A 360 35.15 -16.60 3.78
N LEU A 361 34.65 -15.53 4.40
CA LEU A 361 33.27 -15.47 4.89
C LEU A 361 32.26 -15.61 3.75
N HIS A 362 32.49 -14.94 2.62
CA HIS A 362 31.65 -15.10 1.43
C HIS A 362 31.64 -16.55 0.92
N SER A 363 32.78 -17.22 0.86
CA SER A 363 32.86 -18.64 0.45
C SER A 363 32.01 -19.53 1.35
N LEU A 364 32.04 -19.30 2.66
CA LEU A 364 31.27 -20.09 3.64
C LEU A 364 29.76 -19.87 3.50
N ILE A 365 29.30 -18.62 3.38
CA ILE A 365 27.87 -18.34 3.22
C ILE A 365 27.36 -18.72 1.82
N ARG A 366 28.21 -18.75 0.79
CA ARG A 366 27.84 -19.18 -0.57
C ARG A 366 27.81 -20.70 -0.73
N ASN A 367 28.49 -21.44 0.14
CA ASN A 367 28.50 -22.89 0.09
C ASN A 367 27.08 -23.46 0.28
N LYS A 368 26.57 -24.14 -0.75
CA LYS A 368 25.26 -24.81 -0.74
C LYS A 368 25.16 -25.86 0.38
N ASN A 369 26.26 -26.51 0.72
CA ASN A 369 26.30 -27.62 1.67
C ASN A 369 26.61 -27.15 3.10
N ALA A 370 26.70 -25.83 3.36
CA ALA A 370 26.99 -25.32 4.70
C ALA A 370 25.84 -25.63 5.67
N PRO A 371 26.11 -26.18 6.87
CA PRO A 371 25.08 -26.40 7.86
C PRO A 371 24.51 -25.06 8.34
N ARG A 372 23.23 -25.06 8.72
CA ARG A 372 22.50 -23.83 9.09
C ARG A 372 23.18 -23.04 10.20
N SER A 373 23.71 -23.71 11.22
CA SER A 373 24.41 -23.07 12.34
C SER A 373 25.64 -22.28 11.87
N GLU A 374 26.47 -22.87 11.00
CA GLU A 374 27.61 -22.18 10.41
C GLU A 374 27.17 -21.04 9.49
N PHE A 375 26.15 -21.27 8.67
CA PHE A 375 25.62 -20.22 7.79
C PHE A 375 25.17 -18.99 8.58
N ILE A 376 24.41 -19.17 9.66
CA ILE A 376 23.96 -18.09 10.55
C ILE A 376 25.17 -17.41 11.20
N PHE A 377 26.10 -18.20 11.77
CA PHE A 377 27.26 -17.68 12.47
C PHE A 377 28.14 -16.80 11.56
N TYR A 378 28.50 -17.28 10.38
CA TYR A 378 29.33 -16.54 9.44
C TYR A 378 28.59 -15.37 8.79
N SER A 379 27.28 -15.51 8.56
CA SER A 379 26.44 -14.39 8.09
C SER A 379 26.42 -13.25 9.10
N ASN A 380 26.19 -13.53 10.39
CA ASN A 380 26.18 -12.51 11.45
C ASN A 380 27.53 -11.79 11.57
N ARG A 381 28.64 -12.53 11.45
CA ARG A 381 29.98 -11.93 11.42
C ARG A 381 30.16 -10.98 10.25
N LEU A 382 29.67 -11.35 9.06
CA LEU A 382 29.75 -10.50 7.88
C LEU A 382 28.82 -9.28 7.97
N MET A 383 27.60 -9.46 8.49
CA MET A 383 26.65 -8.37 8.74
C MET A 383 27.23 -7.32 9.70
N ARG A 384 27.93 -7.75 10.76
CA ARG A 384 28.59 -6.83 11.68
C ARG A 384 29.64 -5.97 10.99
N LEU A 385 30.47 -6.56 10.12
CA LEU A 385 31.45 -5.81 9.32
C LEU A 385 30.78 -4.83 8.35
N LEU A 386 29.67 -5.25 7.73
CA LEU A 386 28.89 -4.40 6.83
C LEU A 386 28.31 -3.19 7.57
N ILE A 387 27.74 -3.40 8.75
CA ILE A 387 27.12 -2.34 9.56
C ILE A 387 28.19 -1.36 10.05
N GLU A 388 29.32 -1.82 10.57
CA GLU A 388 30.44 -0.96 10.98
C GLU A 388 30.94 -0.09 9.81
N HIS A 389 31.05 -0.68 8.61
CA HIS A 389 31.42 0.08 7.43
C HIS A 389 30.36 1.14 7.07
N ALA A 390 29.07 0.79 7.13
CA ALA A 390 28.00 1.75 6.88
C ALA A 390 28.02 2.92 7.88
N LEU A 391 28.28 2.65 9.16
CA LEU A 391 28.39 3.69 10.19
C LEU A 391 29.58 4.63 9.97
N SER A 392 30.67 4.13 9.37
CA SER A 392 31.83 4.97 9.02
C SER A 392 31.51 6.03 7.96
N LEU A 393 30.44 5.84 7.18
CA LEU A 393 30.00 6.79 6.13
C LEU A 393 29.07 7.89 6.67
N LEU A 394 28.64 7.81 7.93
CA LEU A 394 27.80 8.82 8.56
C LEU A 394 28.60 10.09 8.88
N PRO A 395 27.95 11.26 9.04
CA PRO A 395 28.65 12.49 9.38
C PRO A 395 29.24 12.44 10.80
N PHE A 396 30.52 12.85 10.94
CA PHE A 396 31.23 13.00 12.22
C PHE A 396 31.68 14.46 12.43
N SER A 397 31.72 14.89 13.69
CA SER A 397 32.29 16.16 14.14
C SER A 397 33.55 15.91 14.96
N ASP A 398 34.53 16.79 14.83
CA ASP A 398 35.70 16.80 15.73
C ASP A 398 35.28 17.04 17.18
N CYS A 399 35.89 16.30 18.11
CA CYS A 399 35.69 16.50 19.53
C CYS A 399 36.98 16.24 20.30
N ASN A 400 37.28 17.12 21.25
CA ASN A 400 38.37 16.93 22.19
C ASN A 400 37.83 16.21 23.43
N VAL A 401 38.51 15.16 23.85
CA VAL A 401 38.19 14.41 25.07
C VAL A 401 39.40 14.44 25.99
N GLU A 402 39.18 14.79 27.25
CA GLU A 402 40.20 14.73 28.28
C GLU A 402 40.39 13.26 28.70
N CYS A 403 41.61 12.76 28.54
CA CYS A 403 41.98 11.43 28.98
C CYS A 403 42.14 11.37 30.50
N PRO A 404 42.08 10.17 31.13
CA PRO A 404 42.35 10.03 32.57
C PRO A 404 43.74 10.55 33.02
N SER A 405 44.69 10.69 32.07
CA SER A 405 46.01 11.29 32.30
C SER A 405 46.02 12.82 32.32
N GLY A 406 44.89 13.49 32.07
CA GLY A 406 44.77 14.94 31.90
C GLY A 406 45.20 15.47 30.52
N LEU A 407 45.61 14.58 29.61
CA LEU A 407 45.96 14.95 28.23
C LEU A 407 44.72 15.02 27.35
N ILE A 408 44.70 15.93 26.38
CA ILE A 408 43.60 16.07 25.42
C ILE A 408 43.82 15.15 24.22
N TYR A 409 42.83 14.31 23.92
CA TYR A 409 42.76 13.50 22.70
C TYR A 409 41.81 14.13 21.68
N ALA A 410 42.32 14.41 20.48
CA ALA A 410 41.52 14.88 19.34
C ALA A 410 40.81 13.69 18.68
N GLY A 411 39.56 13.46 19.08
CA GLY A 411 38.71 12.40 18.58
C GLY A 411 37.64 12.86 17.60
N LYS A 412 36.80 11.92 17.18
CA LYS A 412 35.61 12.18 16.36
C LYS A 412 34.38 11.67 17.08
N ARG A 413 33.29 12.44 17.02
CA ARG A 413 31.96 12.07 17.51
C ARG A 413 30.97 12.06 16.36
N ARG A 414 30.14 11.02 16.29
CA ARG A 414 29.08 10.93 15.28
C ARG A 414 28.08 12.08 15.45
N LYS A 415 27.81 12.83 14.38
CA LYS A 415 26.82 13.93 14.35
C LYS A 415 25.39 13.38 14.25
N ALA A 416 25.22 12.28 13.52
CA ALA A 416 23.97 11.55 13.38
C ALA A 416 23.58 10.88 14.72
N ARG A 417 22.82 11.58 15.57
CA ARG A 417 22.37 11.06 16.88
C ARG A 417 21.22 10.05 16.74
N LEU A 418 20.26 10.34 15.87
CA LEU A 418 19.08 9.53 15.66
C LEU A 418 19.29 8.58 14.47
N ILE A 419 19.39 7.28 14.74
CA ILE A 419 19.49 6.23 13.73
C ILE A 419 18.29 5.30 13.88
N CYS A 420 17.66 4.98 12.75
CA CYS A 420 16.61 3.98 12.67
C CYS A 420 17.01 2.89 11.68
N GLY A 421 17.00 1.64 12.13
CA GLY A 421 17.10 0.47 11.27
C GLY A 421 15.73 0.12 10.72
N VAL A 422 15.60 0.02 9.40
CA VAL A 422 14.35 -0.36 8.73
C VAL A 422 14.57 -1.68 8.02
N SER A 423 13.92 -2.75 8.47
CA SER A 423 14.06 -4.08 7.91
C SER A 423 13.02 -4.33 6.82
N ILE A 424 13.46 -4.66 5.60
CA ILE A 424 12.58 -5.19 4.55
C ILE A 424 12.34 -6.67 4.84
N LEU A 425 11.12 -7.03 5.23
CA LEU A 425 10.79 -8.40 5.60
C LEU A 425 10.70 -9.31 4.36
N ARG A 426 11.13 -10.56 4.44
CA ARG A 426 11.63 -11.27 5.63
C ARG A 426 13.16 -11.20 5.83
N ALA A 427 13.92 -11.03 4.75
CA ALA A 427 15.38 -11.21 4.77
C ALA A 427 16.12 -10.10 5.55
N GLY A 428 15.61 -8.87 5.53
CA GLY A 428 16.19 -7.75 6.27
C GLY A 428 16.18 -7.92 7.80
N GLU A 429 15.23 -8.69 8.35
CA GLU A 429 15.15 -8.96 9.80
C GLU A 429 16.39 -9.68 10.34
N THR A 430 17.08 -10.44 9.48
CA THR A 430 18.30 -11.17 9.85
C THR A 430 19.44 -10.24 10.30
N MET A 431 19.44 -8.98 9.86
CA MET A 431 20.46 -7.99 10.21
C MET A 431 20.17 -7.25 11.52
N GLU A 432 18.96 -7.37 12.09
CA GLU A 432 18.56 -6.63 13.29
C GLU A 432 19.42 -6.95 14.50
N THR A 433 19.75 -8.24 14.69
CA THR A 433 20.61 -8.69 15.80
C THR A 433 21.99 -8.04 15.70
N ALA A 434 22.62 -8.12 14.52
CA ALA A 434 23.92 -7.52 14.29
C ALA A 434 23.90 -5.99 14.45
N LEU A 435 22.79 -5.33 14.06
CA LEU A 435 22.63 -3.89 14.24
C LEU A 435 22.52 -3.51 15.72
N ARG A 436 21.76 -4.26 16.52
CA ARG A 436 21.60 -4.00 17.96
C ARG A 436 22.88 -4.28 18.76
N GLU A 437 23.71 -5.20 18.30
CA GLU A 437 25.04 -5.45 18.89
C GLU A 437 25.98 -4.26 18.72
N VAL A 438 25.90 -3.55 17.59
CA VAL A 438 26.74 -2.37 17.29
C VAL A 438 26.11 -1.08 17.84
N LEU A 439 24.79 -0.92 17.73
CA LEU A 439 24.04 0.27 18.15
C LEU A 439 22.92 -0.09 19.14
N LYS A 440 23.18 0.16 20.43
CA LYS A 440 22.21 -0.10 21.51
C LYS A 440 20.95 0.77 21.44
N ASP A 441 21.08 2.02 21.00
CA ASP A 441 20.01 3.01 20.99
C ASP A 441 19.22 3.08 19.67
N CYS A 442 19.39 2.08 18.79
CA CYS A 442 18.76 2.07 17.48
C CYS A 442 17.28 1.65 17.57
N ILE A 443 16.39 2.46 16.97
CA ILE A 443 14.98 2.10 16.79
C ILE A 443 14.87 1.18 15.57
N ILE A 444 14.17 0.07 15.71
CA ILE A 444 13.92 -0.87 14.61
C ILE A 444 12.49 -0.71 14.12
N SER A 445 12.37 -0.60 12.79
CA SER A 445 11.14 -0.46 12.05
C SER A 445 11.04 -1.54 10.99
N LYS A 446 9.82 -1.88 10.58
CA LYS A 446 9.57 -3.03 9.71
C LYS A 446 8.68 -2.63 8.53
N ILE A 447 9.07 -3.11 7.35
CA ILE A 447 8.30 -2.96 6.11
C ILE A 447 8.14 -4.35 5.49
N LEU A 448 6.91 -4.78 5.25
CA LEU A 448 6.62 -6.02 4.53
C LEU A 448 6.23 -5.69 3.09
N ILE A 449 7.10 -6.05 2.17
CA ILE A 449 6.85 -5.97 0.74
C ILE A 449 6.88 -7.39 0.17
N GLN A 450 5.87 -7.75 -0.61
CA GLN A 450 5.84 -9.04 -1.31
C GLN A 450 5.53 -8.80 -2.77
N THR A 451 6.18 -9.55 -3.66
CA THR A 451 5.85 -9.52 -5.08
C THR A 451 4.57 -10.30 -5.31
N ASN A 452 3.58 -9.66 -5.95
CA ASN A 452 2.36 -10.33 -6.36
C ASN A 452 2.70 -11.33 -7.49
N PRO A 453 2.30 -12.60 -7.38
CA PRO A 453 2.66 -13.64 -8.35
C PRO A 453 2.02 -13.45 -9.73
N ASP A 454 0.89 -12.74 -9.82
CA ASP A 454 0.17 -12.53 -11.08
C ASP A 454 0.69 -11.29 -11.81
N SER A 455 0.87 -10.18 -11.10
CA SER A 455 1.32 -8.91 -11.69
C SER A 455 2.84 -8.78 -11.77
N MET A 456 3.59 -9.58 -10.99
CA MET A 456 5.03 -9.46 -10.76
C MET A 456 5.48 -8.11 -10.17
N GLU A 457 4.56 -7.27 -9.71
CA GLU A 457 4.84 -5.98 -9.07
C GLU A 457 4.99 -6.14 -7.54
N PRO A 458 5.85 -5.34 -6.88
CA PRO A 458 5.97 -5.35 -5.43
C PRO A 458 4.78 -4.66 -4.75
N GLU A 459 4.20 -5.30 -3.74
CA GLU A 459 3.06 -4.82 -2.97
C GLU A 459 3.42 -4.64 -1.48
N LEU A 460 2.96 -3.54 -0.87
CA LEU A 460 3.19 -3.22 0.55
C LEU A 460 2.04 -3.75 1.40
N TYR A 461 2.33 -4.70 2.28
CA TYR A 461 1.33 -5.33 3.16
C TYR A 461 1.36 -4.79 4.60
N TYR A 462 2.53 -4.38 5.07
CA TYR A 462 2.70 -3.94 6.46
C TYR A 462 3.78 -2.88 6.57
N LEU A 463 3.52 -1.87 7.40
CA LEU A 463 4.41 -0.74 7.63
C LEU A 463 4.38 -0.36 9.11
N THR A 464 5.55 -0.27 9.73
CA THR A 464 5.70 0.31 11.08
C THR A 464 6.92 1.20 11.09
N LEU A 465 6.70 2.50 11.27
CA LEU A 465 7.72 3.54 11.31
C LEU A 465 7.53 4.42 12.56
N PRO A 466 8.58 5.07 13.10
CA PRO A 466 8.47 6.02 14.20
C PRO A 466 7.74 7.29 13.72
N LYS A 467 7.07 8.00 14.63
CA LYS A 467 6.28 9.19 14.28
C LYS A 467 7.12 10.30 13.62
N GLU A 468 8.34 10.52 14.11
CA GLU A 468 9.26 11.60 13.68
C GLU A 468 10.42 11.09 12.82
N ILE A 469 10.16 10.12 11.95
CA ILE A 469 11.19 9.45 11.13
C ILE A 469 11.99 10.40 10.23
N SER A 470 11.43 11.55 9.83
CA SER A 470 12.07 12.53 8.94
C SER A 470 13.41 13.07 9.46
N SER A 471 13.61 13.08 10.79
CA SER A 471 14.85 13.54 11.43
C SER A 471 15.94 12.46 11.57
N TYR A 472 15.61 11.20 11.28
CA TYR A 472 16.50 10.05 11.48
C TYR A 472 17.38 9.81 10.26
N HIS A 473 18.59 9.28 10.52
CA HIS A 473 19.34 8.57 9.49
C HIS A 473 18.84 7.13 9.41
N ILE A 474 18.47 6.71 8.20
CA ILE A 474 17.84 5.41 7.97
C ILE A 474 18.87 4.41 7.45
N LEU A 475 19.00 3.29 8.17
CA LEU A 475 19.70 2.09 7.70
C LEU A 475 18.65 1.11 7.19
N LEU A 476 18.39 1.17 5.88
CA LEU A 476 17.44 0.27 5.23
C LEU A 476 18.15 -1.07 4.97
N MET A 477 17.64 -2.16 5.54
CA MET A 477 18.32 -3.45 5.58
C MET A 477 17.57 -4.48 4.74
N ASP A 478 18.29 -5.12 3.84
CA ASP A 478 17.85 -6.31 3.11
C ASP A 478 19.05 -7.23 2.89
N ALA A 479 18.90 -8.55 2.98
CA ALA A 479 20.05 -9.44 2.85
C ALA A 479 20.60 -9.47 1.42
N THR A 480 19.71 -9.42 0.42
CA THR A 480 20.05 -9.54 -0.99
C THR A 480 19.24 -8.59 -1.86
N VAL A 481 19.90 -7.80 -2.70
CA VAL A 481 19.22 -6.90 -3.65
C VAL A 481 19.44 -7.42 -5.07
N ALA A 482 18.42 -8.08 -5.62
CA ALA A 482 18.46 -8.63 -6.99
C ALA A 482 18.05 -7.59 -8.03
N THR A 483 16.75 -7.45 -8.32
CA THR A 483 16.23 -6.44 -9.26
C THR A 483 16.17 -5.04 -8.65
N GLY A 484 16.18 -4.94 -7.31
CA GLY A 484 16.02 -3.69 -6.59
C GLY A 484 14.56 -3.28 -6.36
N ALA A 485 13.57 -4.02 -6.87
CA ALA A 485 12.15 -3.61 -6.80
C ALA A 485 11.64 -3.37 -5.37
N ALA A 486 11.89 -4.29 -4.45
CA ALA A 486 11.49 -4.13 -3.04
C ALA A 486 12.24 -2.98 -2.36
N ALA A 487 13.53 -2.81 -2.64
CA ALA A 487 14.33 -1.72 -2.11
C ALA A 487 13.85 -0.35 -2.62
N MET A 488 13.54 -0.23 -3.91
CA MET A 488 12.97 0.99 -4.50
C MET A 488 11.64 1.36 -3.83
N MET A 489 10.77 0.37 -3.62
CA MET A 489 9.51 0.58 -2.93
C MET A 489 9.70 1.04 -1.48
N ALA A 490 10.61 0.42 -0.75
CA ALA A 490 10.92 0.81 0.61
C ALA A 490 11.51 2.23 0.70
N ILE A 491 12.42 2.61 -0.21
CA ILE A 491 12.96 3.97 -0.31
C ILE A 491 11.83 4.95 -0.58
N ARG A 492 10.94 4.65 -1.53
CA ARG A 492 9.79 5.51 -1.85
C ARG A 492 8.89 5.74 -0.64
N ILE A 493 8.58 4.69 0.12
CA ILE A 493 7.81 4.80 1.37
C ILE A 493 8.50 5.77 2.33
N LEU A 494 9.82 5.69 2.50
CA LEU A 494 10.55 6.59 3.38
C LEU A 494 10.51 8.04 2.90
N LEU A 495 10.65 8.28 1.59
CA LEU A 495 10.52 9.62 1.00
C LEU A 495 9.11 10.21 1.20
N ASP A 496 8.06 9.40 1.10
CA ASP A 496 6.69 9.82 1.35
C ASP A 496 6.43 10.18 2.83
N HIS A 497 7.29 9.70 3.74
CA HIS A 497 7.35 10.08 5.15
C HIS A 497 8.29 11.28 5.42
N ASP A 498 8.64 12.05 4.37
CA ASP A 498 9.51 13.23 4.42
C ASP A 498 10.92 12.93 4.94
N VAL A 499 11.42 11.68 4.79
CA VAL A 499 12.82 11.36 5.04
C VAL A 499 13.68 11.93 3.91
N PRO A 500 14.73 12.73 4.20
CA PRO A 500 15.65 13.20 3.17
C PRO A 500 16.37 12.05 2.48
N GLU A 501 16.47 12.10 1.15
CA GLU A 501 17.05 11.03 0.33
C GLU A 501 18.51 10.71 0.74
N GLU A 502 19.33 11.74 1.02
CA GLU A 502 20.71 11.61 1.49
C GLU A 502 20.87 10.94 2.87
N ASN A 503 19.79 10.92 3.66
CA ASN A 503 19.77 10.29 4.98
C ASN A 503 19.48 8.79 4.90
N ILE A 504 19.14 8.26 3.73
CA ILE A 504 18.85 6.84 3.51
C ILE A 504 20.12 6.12 3.08
N THR A 505 20.42 5.01 3.76
CA THR A 505 21.54 4.11 3.45
C THR A 505 21.01 2.70 3.31
N LEU A 506 21.04 2.14 2.09
CA LEU A 506 20.63 0.76 1.81
C LEU A 506 21.80 -0.19 2.09
N LEU A 507 21.60 -1.13 3.00
CA LEU A 507 22.55 -2.17 3.40
C LEU A 507 22.14 -3.51 2.81
N ALA A 508 23.06 -4.18 2.12
CA ALA A 508 22.86 -5.57 1.73
C ALA A 508 24.13 -6.40 1.74
N LEU A 509 24.03 -7.69 2.05
CA LEU A 509 25.18 -8.59 1.96
C LEU A 509 25.58 -8.79 0.50
N LEU A 510 24.63 -9.00 -0.40
CA LEU A 510 24.90 -9.12 -1.82
C LEU A 510 23.95 -8.26 -2.64
N MET A 511 24.50 -7.59 -3.65
CA MET A 511 23.71 -6.88 -4.66
C MET A 511 24.04 -7.41 -6.05
N ALA A 512 23.05 -7.47 -6.95
CA ALA A 512 23.30 -7.65 -8.37
C ALA A 512 23.59 -6.30 -9.04
N GLU A 513 24.43 -6.30 -10.07
CA GLU A 513 24.78 -5.10 -10.83
C GLU A 513 23.53 -4.38 -11.37
N THR A 514 22.54 -5.13 -11.85
CA THR A 514 21.25 -4.58 -12.31
C THR A 514 20.49 -3.88 -11.18
N GLY A 515 20.44 -4.46 -9.98
CA GLY A 515 19.75 -3.87 -8.84
C GLY A 515 20.44 -2.59 -8.34
N VAL A 516 21.77 -2.58 -8.33
CA VAL A 516 22.57 -1.39 -8.01
C VAL A 516 22.26 -0.26 -8.99
N GLN A 517 22.27 -0.54 -10.29
CA GLN A 517 22.01 0.46 -11.32
C GLN A 517 20.58 1.00 -11.23
N SER A 518 19.58 0.14 -11.06
CA SER A 518 18.18 0.56 -10.92
C SER A 518 17.98 1.49 -9.73
N VAL A 519 18.48 1.11 -8.54
CA VAL A 519 18.31 1.93 -7.33
C VAL A 519 19.12 3.22 -7.41
N ALA A 520 20.37 3.17 -7.89
CA ALA A 520 21.22 4.36 -7.99
C ALA A 520 20.71 5.36 -9.05
N TYR A 521 20.08 4.88 -10.12
CA TYR A 521 19.46 5.73 -11.13
C TYR A 521 18.19 6.40 -10.59
N ALA A 522 17.34 5.63 -9.91
CA ALA A 522 16.10 6.13 -9.32
C ALA A 522 16.34 7.13 -8.17
N PHE A 523 17.33 6.84 -7.32
CA PHE A 523 17.61 7.59 -6.09
C PHE A 523 19.12 7.89 -5.96
N PRO A 524 19.64 8.89 -6.70
CA PRO A 524 21.07 9.17 -6.79
C PRO A 524 21.73 9.63 -5.49
N LYS A 525 20.95 10.13 -4.51
CA LYS A 525 21.49 10.58 -3.20
C LYS A 525 21.47 9.47 -2.14
N VAL A 526 20.77 8.36 -2.38
CA VAL A 526 20.78 7.20 -1.48
C VAL A 526 22.14 6.54 -1.52
N ARG A 527 22.71 6.25 -0.35
CA ARG A 527 23.97 5.50 -0.26
C ARG A 527 23.70 4.00 -0.30
N LEU A 528 24.36 3.29 -1.20
CA LEU A 528 24.29 1.83 -1.31
C LEU A 528 25.54 1.24 -0.67
N VAL A 529 25.39 0.38 0.34
CA VAL A 529 26.51 -0.26 1.03
C VAL A 529 26.36 -1.76 0.96
N THR A 530 27.37 -2.45 0.42
CA THR A 530 27.32 -3.90 0.28
C THR A 530 28.66 -4.59 0.51
N THR A 531 28.63 -5.89 0.82
CA THR A 531 29.87 -6.67 0.97
C THR A 531 30.36 -7.26 -0.35
N ALA A 532 29.49 -7.52 -1.34
CA ALA A 532 29.92 -7.83 -2.70
C ALA A 532 28.83 -7.57 -3.76
N VAL A 533 29.27 -7.38 -5.00
CA VAL A 533 28.40 -7.20 -6.18
C VAL A 533 28.63 -8.32 -7.17
N ASP A 534 27.54 -9.00 -7.56
CA ASP A 534 27.54 -10.07 -8.55
C ASP A 534 26.97 -9.57 -9.89
N LYS A 535 27.44 -10.14 -11.00
CA LYS A 535 27.18 -9.61 -12.35
C LYS A 535 25.84 -10.01 -12.96
N GLN A 536 25.31 -11.19 -12.59
CA GLN A 536 24.22 -11.81 -13.33
C GLN A 536 23.01 -12.11 -12.44
N LEU A 537 21.83 -12.03 -13.04
CA LEU A 537 20.59 -12.58 -12.52
C LEU A 537 20.20 -13.81 -13.32
N SER A 538 19.62 -14.81 -12.65
CA SER A 538 18.96 -15.95 -13.29
C SER A 538 17.64 -15.52 -13.94
N PRO A 539 17.05 -16.35 -14.82
CA PRO A 539 15.70 -16.13 -15.34
C PRO A 539 14.63 -16.00 -14.24
N ASN A 540 14.86 -16.62 -13.09
CA ASN A 540 14.00 -16.56 -11.92
C ASN A 540 14.39 -15.41 -10.97
N TYR A 541 15.10 -14.39 -11.45
CA TYR A 541 15.56 -13.21 -10.70
C TYR A 541 16.44 -13.50 -9.47
N HIS A 542 17.12 -14.65 -9.44
CA HIS A 542 18.09 -14.95 -8.38
C HIS A 542 19.49 -14.47 -8.78
N ILE A 543 20.27 -13.96 -7.83
CA ILE A 543 21.64 -13.52 -8.07
C ILE A 543 22.53 -14.73 -8.40
N ILE A 544 23.39 -14.61 -9.43
CA ILE A 544 24.38 -15.63 -9.83
C ILE A 544 25.80 -15.01 -9.76
N PRO A 545 26.78 -15.65 -9.08
CA PRO A 545 26.68 -16.95 -8.39
C PRO A 545 25.83 -16.92 -7.10
N GLY A 546 25.60 -15.75 -6.51
CA GLY A 546 24.65 -15.53 -5.40
C GLY A 546 24.87 -16.41 -4.16
N ILE A 547 23.80 -16.51 -3.34
CA ILE A 547 23.75 -17.26 -2.07
C ILE A 547 22.45 -18.09 -1.92
N GLY A 548 21.65 -18.21 -2.98
CA GLY A 548 20.29 -18.76 -2.93
C GLY A 548 19.31 -17.82 -2.21
N ASN A 549 18.18 -18.35 -1.75
CA ASN A 549 17.23 -17.59 -0.93
C ASN A 549 17.79 -17.43 0.50
N PHE A 550 18.29 -16.24 0.80
CA PHE A 550 18.95 -15.98 2.08
C PHE A 550 18.01 -16.18 3.28
N GLY A 551 16.77 -15.70 3.18
CA GLY A 551 15.79 -15.81 4.25
C GLY A 551 15.49 -17.27 4.58
N ASP A 552 15.27 -18.11 3.58
CA ASP A 552 14.95 -19.52 3.80
C ASP A 552 16.13 -20.29 4.41
N ARG A 553 17.36 -20.02 3.98
CA ARG A 553 18.59 -20.59 4.56
C ARG A 553 18.79 -20.18 6.03
N TYR A 554 18.53 -18.91 6.33
CA TYR A 554 18.72 -18.36 7.68
C TYR A 554 17.64 -18.87 8.65
N PHE A 555 16.37 -18.83 8.24
CA PHE A 555 15.23 -19.25 9.06
C PHE A 555 14.96 -20.76 9.02
N GLY A 556 15.59 -21.50 8.09
CA GLY A 556 15.37 -22.93 7.91
C GLY A 556 14.01 -23.26 7.31
N THR A 557 13.52 -22.41 6.40
CA THR A 557 12.22 -22.58 5.72
C THR A 557 12.34 -23.10 4.30
N GLU A 558 13.49 -23.67 3.95
CA GLU A 558 13.69 -24.31 2.65
C GLU A 558 12.70 -25.46 2.44
N LEU A 559 12.11 -25.53 1.25
CA LEU A 559 11.32 -26.69 0.85
C LEU A 559 12.28 -27.86 0.68
N GLN A 560 12.21 -28.85 1.57
CA GLN A 560 12.87 -30.12 1.31
C GLN A 560 12.34 -30.66 -0.03
N PRO A 561 13.22 -31.00 -1.00
CA PRO A 561 12.77 -31.79 -2.12
C PRO A 561 12.18 -33.08 -1.55
N CYS A 562 10.94 -33.38 -1.92
CA CYS A 562 10.32 -34.66 -1.61
C CYS A 562 11.21 -35.71 -2.29
N SER A 563 12.04 -36.40 -1.50
CA SER A 563 12.93 -37.45 -2.01
C SER A 563 12.09 -38.47 -2.75
N ASP A 564 12.52 -38.79 -3.97
CA ASP A 564 11.91 -39.74 -4.88
C ASP A 564 11.38 -40.98 -4.14
N LYS A 565 10.15 -41.35 -4.47
CA LYS A 565 9.57 -42.62 -4.07
C LYS A 565 10.54 -43.72 -4.50
N LEU A 566 11.04 -44.48 -3.53
CA LEU A 566 11.59 -45.81 -3.74
C LEU A 566 10.60 -46.61 -4.59
N GLU A 567 10.96 -46.87 -5.85
CA GLU A 567 10.39 -47.96 -6.63
C GLU A 567 10.64 -49.24 -5.84
N TYR A 568 9.57 -49.81 -5.28
CA TYR A 568 9.59 -51.21 -4.88
C TYR A 568 9.34 -52.03 -6.14
N ASP A 569 10.36 -52.81 -6.51
CA ASP A 569 10.28 -53.94 -7.44
C ASP A 569 9.08 -54.83 -7.07
N CYS A 570 8.02 -54.79 -7.87
CA CYS A 570 7.13 -55.94 -8.00
C CYS A 570 7.82 -56.95 -8.93
N ALA A 571 8.77 -57.69 -8.38
CA ALA A 571 9.18 -58.95 -8.95
C ALA A 571 8.02 -59.95 -8.80
N SER A 572 7.61 -60.46 -9.96
CA SER A 572 6.76 -61.62 -10.19
C SER A 572 7.05 -62.79 -9.26
N ASP A 573 6.00 -63.37 -8.69
CA ASP A 573 5.97 -64.78 -8.28
C ASP A 573 4.54 -65.32 -8.46
N GLY A 574 4.44 -66.47 -9.14
CA GLY A 574 3.42 -67.51 -8.92
C GLY A 574 2.03 -67.30 -9.48
#